data_AF-A0A941PGZ3-F1
#
_entry.id   AF-A0A941PGZ3-F1
#
_cell.length_a   1.000
_cell.length_b   1.000
_cell.length_c   1.000
_cell.angle_alpha   90.00
_cell.angle_beta   90.00
_cell.angle_gamma   90.00
#
_symmetry.space_group_name_H-M   'P 1'
#
loop_
_entity.id
_entity.type
_entity.pdbx_description
1 polymer ?
#
loop_
_entity_poly.entity_id
_entity_poly.type
_entity_poly.pdbx_seq_one_letter_code
_entity_poly.pdbx_strand_id
1 'polypeptide(L)'
;MTEANVVEELVEFTNILLAGVGLIFSIVSAYVVALNYFIGQSNFSARLASFAFMSLVLGMLIMVLLGAQDAHMGLIARLQDLEAQHQLTAAGRTFLSNSTPEWAGIITHRRYSIDDVIRTCVWTGLGFVYFGLLYLTFLHRWTTDVINVAIEGQERRK
;
A
#
# COMPACT_ATOMS: atom_id res chain seq x y z
N MET A 1 -4.30 26.57 15.01
CA MET A 1 -3.69 26.15 13.73
C MET A 1 -4.29 27.03 12.65
N THR A 2 -3.48 27.59 11.76
CA THR A 2 -3.96 28.34 10.59
C THR A 2 -4.25 27.38 9.44
N GLU A 3 -5.02 27.80 8.43
CA GLU A 3 -5.27 26.99 7.23
C GLU A 3 -3.97 26.57 6.53
N ALA A 4 -2.99 27.47 6.44
CA ALA A 4 -1.69 27.18 5.82
C ALA A 4 -1.00 25.98 6.47
N ASN A 5 -0.99 25.93 7.81
CA ASN A 5 -0.39 24.82 8.55
C ASN A 5 -1.16 23.51 8.31
N VAL A 6 -2.49 23.57 8.18
CA VAL A 6 -3.31 22.35 7.92
C VAL A 6 -3.07 21.83 6.51
N VAL A 7 -2.98 22.71 5.52
CA VAL A 7 -2.72 22.32 4.12
C VAL A 7 -1.31 21.76 3.95
N GLU A 8 -0.31 22.36 4.60
CA GLU A 8 1.07 21.84 4.61
C GLU A 8 1.13 20.43 5.20
N GLU A 9 0.48 20.21 6.34
CA GLU A 9 0.41 18.91 6.98
C GLU A 9 -0.32 17.87 6.10
N LEU A 10 -1.42 18.26 5.43
CA LEU A 10 -2.13 17.38 4.48
C LEU A 10 -1.25 16.95 3.30
N VAL A 11 -0.41 17.85 2.79
CA VAL A 11 0.55 17.53 1.72
C VAL A 11 1.64 16.58 2.24
N GLU A 12 2.16 16.81 3.46
CA GLU A 12 3.12 15.92 4.09
C GLU A 12 2.54 14.51 4.28
N PHE A 13 1.31 14.39 4.76
CA PHE A 13 0.63 13.10 4.88
C PHE A 13 0.43 12.41 3.53
N THR A 14 0.16 13.16 2.46
CA THR A 14 0.07 12.61 1.10
C THR A 14 1.42 12.02 0.66
N ASN A 15 2.53 12.70 0.96
CA ASN A 15 3.88 12.19 0.68
C ASN A 15 4.19 10.92 1.49
N ILE A 16 3.83 10.89 2.77
CA ILE A 16 3.98 9.70 3.63
C ILE A 16 3.18 8.52 3.06
N LEU A 17 1.95 8.77 2.62
CA LEU A 17 1.10 7.74 2.02
C LEU A 17 1.72 7.19 0.74
N LEU A 18 2.18 8.05 -0.17
CA LEU A 18 2.87 7.65 -1.41
C LEU A 18 4.15 6.84 -1.12
N ALA A 19 4.94 7.27 -0.13
CA ALA A 19 6.12 6.54 0.31
C ALA A 19 5.76 5.16 0.88
N GLY A 20 4.68 5.08 1.68
CA GLY A 20 4.17 3.82 2.23
C GLY A 20 3.72 2.84 1.14
N VAL A 21 3.03 3.33 0.11
CA VAL A 21 2.66 2.53 -1.07
C VAL A 21 3.91 2.00 -1.79
N GLY A 22 4.91 2.86 -2.01
CA GLY A 22 6.19 2.45 -2.61
C GLY A 22 6.92 1.37 -1.80
N LEU A 23 6.92 1.49 -0.47
CA LEU A 23 7.49 0.47 0.42
C LEU A 23 6.78 -0.88 0.30
N ILE A 24 5.44 -0.89 0.23
CA ILE A 24 4.68 -2.13 0.04
C ILE A 24 5.10 -2.81 -1.27
N PHE A 25 5.15 -2.08 -2.39
CA PHE A 25 5.58 -2.65 -3.67
C PHE A 25 7.02 -3.19 -3.62
N SER A 26 7.93 -2.47 -2.96
CA SER A 26 9.32 -2.91 -2.80
C SER A 26 9.41 -4.23 -2.02
N ILE A 27 8.74 -4.31 -0.87
CA ILE A 27 8.78 -5.49 0.01
C ILE A 27 8.12 -6.70 -0.68
N VAL A 28 6.96 -6.49 -1.31
CA VAL A 28 6.27 -7.55 -2.07
C VAL A 28 7.14 -8.06 -3.21
N SER A 29 7.79 -7.16 -3.96
CA SER A 29 8.69 -7.55 -5.05
C SER A 29 9.89 -8.34 -4.55
N ALA A 30 10.54 -7.88 -3.48
CA ALA A 30 11.66 -8.59 -2.87
C ALA A 30 11.25 -9.98 -2.35
N TYR A 31 10.06 -10.10 -1.77
CA TYR A 31 9.53 -11.37 -1.30
C TYR A 31 9.24 -12.35 -2.44
N VAL A 32 8.67 -11.88 -3.55
CA VAL A 32 8.45 -12.70 -4.75
C VAL A 32 9.77 -13.21 -5.32
N VAL A 33 10.80 -12.37 -5.37
CA VAL A 33 12.16 -12.78 -5.77
C VAL A 33 12.71 -13.84 -4.81
N ALA A 34 12.55 -13.65 -3.50
CA ALA A 34 12.98 -14.63 -2.50
C ALA A 34 12.22 -15.97 -2.61
N LEU A 35 10.92 -15.93 -2.96
CA LEU A 35 10.13 -17.11 -3.31
C LEU A 35 10.71 -17.84 -4.52
N ASN A 36 11.02 -17.13 -5.59
CA ASN A 36 11.55 -17.73 -6.81
C ASN A 36 12.91 -18.42 -6.61
N TYR A 37 13.83 -17.77 -5.89
CA TYR A 37 15.21 -18.26 -5.79
C TYR A 37 15.50 -19.16 -4.59
N PHE A 38 14.84 -18.95 -3.44
CA PHE A 38 15.22 -19.63 -2.18
C PHE A 38 14.07 -20.44 -1.58
N ILE A 39 12.91 -19.82 -1.41
CA ILE A 39 11.83 -20.38 -0.59
C ILE A 39 10.97 -21.38 -1.40
N GLY A 40 10.89 -21.21 -2.72
CA GLY A 40 10.06 -22.01 -3.62
C GLY A 40 10.43 -23.49 -3.74
N GLN A 41 11.66 -23.87 -3.36
CA GLN A 41 12.09 -25.27 -3.26
C GLN A 41 12.33 -25.73 -1.81
N SER A 42 12.13 -24.84 -0.83
CA SER A 42 12.32 -25.16 0.57
C SER A 42 11.19 -26.00 1.16
N ASN A 43 11.46 -26.64 2.30
CA ASN A 43 10.48 -27.40 3.08
C ASN A 43 9.31 -26.52 3.52
N PHE A 44 8.14 -27.12 3.72
CA PHE A 44 6.92 -26.42 4.12
C PHE A 44 7.09 -25.52 5.35
N SER A 45 7.87 -25.96 6.35
CA SER A 45 8.16 -25.18 7.57
C SER A 45 8.89 -23.87 7.27
N ALA A 46 9.86 -23.89 6.35
CA ALA A 46 10.58 -22.69 5.94
C ALA A 46 9.66 -21.72 5.20
N ARG A 47 8.79 -22.23 4.31
CA ARG A 47 7.76 -21.42 3.62
C ARG A 47 6.80 -20.76 4.59
N LEU A 48 6.32 -21.51 5.58
CA LEU A 48 5.43 -20.99 6.61
C LEU A 48 6.11 -19.91 7.46
N ALA A 49 7.35 -20.13 7.89
CA ALA A 49 8.11 -19.15 8.65
C ALA A 49 8.33 -17.85 7.85
N SER A 50 8.73 -17.97 6.58
CA SER A 50 8.89 -16.81 5.69
C SER A 50 7.57 -16.08 5.43
N PHE A 51 6.47 -16.81 5.25
CA PHE A 51 5.14 -16.20 5.08
C PHE A 51 4.65 -15.50 6.34
N ALA A 52 4.88 -16.09 7.52
CA ALA A 52 4.55 -15.48 8.80
C ALA A 52 5.35 -14.19 9.03
N PHE A 53 6.65 -14.22 8.75
CA PHE A 53 7.50 -13.02 8.82
C PHE A 53 7.03 -11.93 7.86
N MET A 54 6.74 -12.29 6.60
CA MET A 54 6.21 -11.36 5.60
C MET A 54 4.85 -10.77 6.03
N SER A 55 3.96 -11.60 6.60
CA SER A 55 2.67 -11.16 7.13
C SER A 55 2.82 -10.18 8.30
N LEU A 56 3.81 -10.39 9.18
CA LEU A 56 4.11 -9.47 10.27
C LEU A 56 4.62 -8.12 9.76
N VAL A 57 5.52 -8.13 8.78
CA VAL A 57 6.05 -6.90 8.17
C VAL A 57 4.95 -6.11 7.47
N LEU A 58 4.12 -6.77 6.66
CA LEU A 58 2.95 -6.13 6.03
C LEU A 58 1.97 -5.63 7.08
N GLY A 59 1.68 -6.43 8.10
CA GLY A 59 0.78 -6.05 9.20
C GLY A 59 1.24 -4.79 9.92
N MET A 60 2.53 -4.67 10.20
CA MET A 60 3.11 -3.46 10.79
C MET A 60 2.94 -2.24 9.88
N LEU A 61 3.23 -2.39 8.58
CA LEU A 61 3.03 -1.32 7.58
C LEU A 61 1.57 -0.88 7.48
N ILE A 62 0.63 -1.82 7.51
CA ILE A 62 -0.81 -1.53 7.52
C ILE A 62 -1.19 -0.71 8.75
N MET A 63 -0.69 -1.08 9.93
CA MET A 63 -0.98 -0.35 11.16
C MET A 63 -0.44 1.08 11.11
N VAL A 64 0.74 1.30 10.53
CA VAL A 64 1.29 2.64 10.31
C VAL A 64 0.41 3.45 9.36
N LEU A 65 -0.03 2.87 8.25
CA LEU A 65 -0.91 3.52 7.28
C LEU A 65 -2.28 3.85 7.88
N LEU A 66 -2.83 2.97 8.71
CA LEU A 66 -4.07 3.22 9.45
C LEU A 66 -3.93 4.41 10.40
N GLY A 67 -2.85 4.48 11.17
CA GLY A 67 -2.60 5.62 12.06
C GLY A 67 -2.44 6.94 11.28
N ALA A 68 -1.75 6.92 10.14
CA ALA A 68 -1.62 8.09 9.26
C ALA A 68 -2.99 8.53 8.69
N GLN A 69 -3.85 7.57 8.34
CA GLN A 69 -5.20 7.85 7.86
C GLN A 69 -6.08 8.51 8.93
N ASP A 70 -6.01 8.06 10.18
CA ASP A 70 -6.76 8.66 11.28
C ASP A 70 -6.30 10.10 11.57
N ALA A 71 -4.99 10.35 11.51
CA ALA A 71 -4.44 11.71 11.61
C ALA A 71 -4.94 12.62 10.48
N HIS A 72 -4.96 12.11 9.24
CA HIS A 72 -5.50 12.83 8.08
C HIS A 72 -6.98 13.19 8.26
N MET A 73 -7.82 12.27 8.77
CA MET A 73 -9.22 12.57 9.08
C MET A 73 -9.35 13.66 10.17
N GLY A 74 -8.46 13.67 11.15
CA GLY A 74 -8.40 14.72 12.17
C GLY A 74 -8.13 16.10 11.58
N LEU A 75 -7.24 16.20 10.58
CA LEU A 75 -6.95 17.45 9.87
C LEU A 75 -8.13 17.92 9.01
N ILE A 76 -8.82 17.00 8.35
CA ILE A 76 -10.05 17.31 7.59
C ILE A 76 -11.13 17.87 8.52
N ALA A 77 -11.32 17.28 9.71
CA ALA A 77 -12.25 17.81 10.71
C ALA A 77 -11.88 19.25 11.14
N ARG A 78 -10.59 19.57 11.20
CA ARG A 78 -10.13 20.95 11.46
C ARG A 78 -10.39 21.90 10.29
N LEU A 79 -10.32 21.44 9.05
CA LEU A 79 -10.76 22.25 7.91
C LEU A 79 -12.27 22.54 7.97
N GLN A 80 -13.09 21.58 8.39
CA GLN A 80 -14.53 21.80 8.61
C GLN A 80 -14.78 22.87 9.68
N ASP A 81 -14.04 22.84 10.80
CA ASP A 81 -14.12 23.87 11.85
C ASP A 81 -13.76 25.28 11.33
N LEU A 82 -12.77 25.38 10.43
CA LEU A 82 -12.35 26.64 9.82
C LEU A 82 -13.33 27.14 8.75
N GLU A 83 -14.05 26.22 8.09
CA GLU A 83 -15.10 26.55 7.13
C GLU A 83 -16.28 27.21 7.83
N ALA A 84 -16.70 26.65 8.98
CA ALA A 84 -17.76 27.21 9.81
C ALA A 84 -17.42 28.66 10.26
N GLN A 85 -16.13 28.96 10.43
CA GLN A 85 -15.64 30.29 10.81
C GLN A 85 -15.45 31.25 9.62
N HIS A 86 -15.80 30.84 8.39
CA HIS A 86 -15.61 31.61 7.15
C HIS A 86 -14.15 32.02 6.88
N GLN A 87 -13.19 31.26 7.43
CA GLN A 87 -11.75 31.52 7.28
C GLN A 87 -11.09 30.64 6.22
N LEU A 88 -11.86 29.89 5.42
CA LEU A 88 -11.33 28.96 4.41
C LEU A 88 -11.02 29.65 3.08
N THR A 89 -9.78 29.50 2.60
CA THR A 89 -9.41 29.89 1.24
C THR A 89 -9.90 28.88 0.20
N ALA A 90 -9.69 29.20 -1.09
CA ALA A 90 -10.03 28.30 -2.19
C ALA A 90 -9.27 26.95 -2.13
N ALA A 91 -8.05 26.92 -1.58
CA ALA A 91 -7.26 25.69 -1.47
C ALA A 91 -7.86 24.74 -0.41
N GLY A 92 -8.19 25.24 0.79
CA GLY A 92 -8.85 24.46 1.83
C GLY A 92 -10.21 23.89 1.39
N ARG A 93 -10.96 24.65 0.57
CA ARG A 93 -12.24 24.18 0.01
C ARG A 93 -12.07 22.99 -0.94
N THR A 94 -11.02 22.97 -1.75
CA THR A 94 -10.76 21.85 -2.68
C THR A 94 -10.40 20.56 -1.93
N PHE A 95 -9.60 20.65 -0.86
CA PHE A 95 -9.31 19.49 -0.01
C PHE A 95 -10.57 18.98 0.70
N LEU A 96 -11.41 19.91 1.19
CA LEU A 96 -12.68 19.56 1.81
C LEU A 96 -13.63 18.85 0.84
N SER A 97 -13.70 19.31 -0.41
CA SER A 97 -14.59 18.73 -1.42
C SER A 97 -14.23 17.28 -1.79
N ASN A 98 -12.95 16.89 -1.68
CA ASN A 98 -12.55 15.49 -1.85
C ASN A 98 -13.14 14.57 -0.78
N SER A 99 -13.30 15.09 0.44
CA SER A 99 -13.84 14.35 1.57
C SER A 99 -15.37 14.42 1.66
N THR A 100 -16.04 15.32 0.92
CA THR A 100 -17.51 15.37 0.89
C THR A 100 -18.08 14.30 -0.04
N PRO A 101 -19.12 13.56 0.40
CA PRO A 101 -19.72 12.50 -0.40
C PRO A 101 -20.60 13.08 -1.52
N GLU A 102 -20.04 13.23 -2.71
CA GLU A 102 -20.74 13.77 -3.89
C GLU A 102 -21.44 12.70 -4.75
N TRP A 103 -20.91 11.48 -4.81
CA TRP A 103 -21.36 10.46 -5.76
C TRP A 103 -22.22 9.39 -5.09
N ALA A 104 -23.43 9.16 -5.61
CA ALA A 104 -24.24 8.00 -5.26
C ALA A 104 -23.76 6.79 -6.04
N GLY A 105 -23.26 5.76 -5.35
CA GLY A 105 -22.83 4.51 -5.98
C GLY A 105 -24.02 3.83 -6.66
N ILE A 106 -23.87 3.51 -7.96
CA ILE A 106 -24.91 2.90 -8.80
C ILE A 106 -25.37 1.53 -8.24
N ILE A 107 -24.47 0.82 -7.54
CA ILE A 107 -24.70 -0.55 -7.04
C ILE A 107 -25.22 -0.56 -5.60
N THR A 108 -24.77 0.37 -4.75
CA THR A 108 -25.00 0.33 -3.30
C THR A 108 -25.99 1.37 -2.78
N HIS A 109 -26.44 2.30 -3.63
CA HIS A 109 -27.30 3.45 -3.27
C HIS A 109 -26.82 4.27 -2.05
N ARG A 110 -25.54 4.13 -1.67
CA ARG A 110 -24.87 4.98 -0.67
C ARG A 110 -24.12 6.11 -1.37
N ARG A 111 -24.02 7.25 -0.68
CA ARG A 111 -23.14 8.34 -1.09
C ARG A 111 -21.72 8.00 -0.67
N TYR A 112 -20.78 8.05 -1.61
CA TYR A 112 -19.35 7.80 -1.40
C TYR A 112 -18.58 9.10 -1.60
N SER A 113 -17.60 9.35 -0.73
CA SER A 113 -16.56 10.36 -0.97
C SER A 113 -15.44 9.75 -1.82
N ILE A 114 -14.60 10.62 -2.42
CA ILE A 114 -13.42 10.16 -3.17
C ILE A 114 -12.48 9.41 -2.22
N ASP A 115 -12.34 9.89 -0.99
CA ASP A 115 -11.55 9.23 0.07
C ASP A 115 -12.05 7.81 0.39
N ASP A 116 -13.36 7.58 0.39
CA ASP A 116 -13.94 6.24 0.63
C ASP A 116 -13.64 5.27 -0.52
N VAL A 117 -13.70 5.77 -1.77
CA VAL A 117 -13.37 4.97 -2.95
C VAL A 117 -11.88 4.61 -2.95
N ILE A 118 -11.00 5.59 -2.70
CA ILE A 118 -9.56 5.37 -2.60
C ILE A 118 -9.26 4.36 -1.50
N ARG A 119 -9.85 4.54 -0.31
CA ARG A 119 -9.71 3.59 0.82
C ARG A 119 -10.10 2.19 0.39
N THR A 120 -11.27 2.03 -0.22
CA THR A 120 -11.77 0.71 -0.66
C THR A 120 -10.85 0.07 -1.71
N CYS A 121 -10.36 0.86 -2.68
CA CYS A 121 -9.42 0.39 -3.69
C CYS A 121 -8.10 -0.08 -3.07
N VAL A 122 -7.54 0.69 -2.12
CA VAL A 122 -6.30 0.32 -1.42
C VAL A 122 -6.48 -0.97 -0.63
N TRP A 123 -7.55 -1.08 0.16
CA TRP A 123 -7.83 -2.29 0.94
C TRP A 123 -8.06 -3.51 0.05
N THR A 124 -8.80 -3.35 -1.06
CA THR A 124 -9.06 -4.43 -2.00
C THR A 124 -7.79 -4.86 -2.71
N GLY A 125 -6.98 -3.91 -3.19
CA GLY A 125 -5.70 -4.19 -3.84
C GLY A 125 -4.72 -4.88 -2.90
N LEU A 126 -4.63 -4.42 -1.65
CA LEU A 126 -3.77 -5.04 -0.64
C LEU A 126 -4.23 -6.45 -0.28
N GLY A 127 -5.53 -6.66 -0.12
CA GLY A 127 -6.12 -7.98 0.10
C GLY A 127 -5.78 -8.92 -1.05
N PHE A 128 -5.95 -8.47 -2.28
CA PHE A 128 -5.62 -9.23 -3.48
C PHE A 128 -4.12 -9.63 -3.51
N VAL A 129 -3.22 -8.69 -3.22
CA VAL A 129 -1.77 -8.97 -3.13
C VAL A 129 -1.48 -9.99 -2.04
N TYR A 130 -2.08 -9.85 -0.86
CA TYR A 130 -1.86 -10.78 0.25
C TYR A 130 -2.30 -12.21 -0.10
N PHE A 131 -3.50 -12.37 -0.70
CA PHE A 131 -3.97 -13.67 -1.18
C PHE A 131 -3.12 -14.22 -2.32
N GLY A 132 -2.64 -13.36 -3.23
CA GLY A 132 -1.70 -13.72 -4.28
C GLY A 132 -0.39 -14.26 -3.72
N LEU A 133 0.17 -13.61 -2.70
CA LEU A 133 1.37 -14.08 -2.01
C LEU A 133 1.13 -15.42 -1.31
N LEU A 134 -0.01 -15.60 -0.65
CA LEU A 134 -0.37 -16.87 -0.02
C LEU A 134 -0.40 -18.00 -1.07
N TYR A 135 -1.03 -17.75 -2.22
CA TYR A 135 -1.04 -18.69 -3.33
C TYR A 135 0.37 -19.01 -3.83
N LEU A 136 1.18 -17.97 -4.05
CA LEU A 136 2.55 -18.11 -4.53
C LEU A 136 3.46 -18.86 -3.53
N THR A 137 3.26 -18.67 -2.24
CA THR A 137 4.10 -19.33 -1.23
C THR A 137 3.76 -20.82 -1.10
N PHE A 138 2.48 -21.18 -1.10
CA PHE A 138 2.07 -22.55 -0.76
C PHE A 138 1.63 -23.41 -1.95
N LEU A 139 0.93 -22.83 -2.92
CA LEU A 139 0.30 -23.59 -4.02
C LEU A 139 1.14 -23.56 -5.30
N HIS A 140 1.86 -22.47 -5.54
CA HIS A 140 2.67 -22.35 -6.75
C HIS A 140 3.90 -23.26 -6.71
N ARG A 141 4.11 -23.99 -7.82
CA ARG A 141 5.30 -24.82 -8.02
C ARG A 141 6.37 -23.99 -8.71
N TRP A 142 7.36 -23.58 -7.94
CA TRP A 142 8.50 -22.81 -8.44
C TRP A 142 9.50 -23.73 -9.14
N THR A 143 9.74 -23.45 -10.43
CA THR A 143 10.90 -23.99 -11.15
C THR A 143 11.99 -22.92 -11.03
N THR A 144 13.07 -23.21 -10.29
CA THR A 144 14.18 -22.26 -10.15
C THR A 144 14.80 -22.01 -11.52
N ASP A 145 14.86 -20.75 -11.95
CA ASP A 145 15.70 -20.35 -13.09
C ASP A 145 17.16 -20.54 -12.69
N VAL A 146 17.70 -21.72 -12.97
CA VAL A 146 19.13 -21.99 -12.90
C VAL A 146 19.80 -21.14 -13.96
N ILE A 147 20.44 -20.05 -13.52
CA ILE A 147 21.40 -19.31 -14.35
C ILE A 147 22.55 -20.27 -14.61
N ASN A 148 22.56 -20.92 -15.78
CA ASN A 148 23.66 -21.75 -16.23
C ASN A 148 24.89 -20.86 -16.49
N VAL A 149 25.64 -20.52 -15.44
CA VAL A 149 27.00 -19.93 -15.53
C VAL A 149 28.03 -21.04 -15.83
N ALA A 150 27.71 -21.87 -16.82
CA ALA A 150 28.58 -22.84 -17.46
C ALA A 150 28.05 -22.83 -18.89
N ILE A 151 28.69 -22.23 -19.89
CA ILE A 151 29.92 -22.68 -20.54
C ILE A 151 30.40 -21.48 -21.38
N GLU A 152 31.30 -20.63 -20.86
CA GLU A 152 32.01 -19.65 -21.71
C GLU A 152 33.50 -19.53 -21.35
N GLY A 153 33.96 -20.36 -20.41
CA GLY A 153 35.39 -20.52 -20.08
C GLY A 153 36.11 -21.64 -20.84
N GLN A 154 35.38 -22.46 -21.62
CA GLN A 154 35.95 -23.67 -22.23
C GLN A 154 36.31 -23.52 -23.71
N GLU A 155 35.83 -22.47 -24.40
CA GLU A 155 36.19 -22.22 -25.82
C GLU A 155 37.47 -21.41 -26.02
N ARG A 156 38.03 -20.76 -25.00
CA ARG A 156 39.34 -20.06 -25.11
C ARG A 156 40.56 -20.96 -24.88
N ARG A 157 40.40 -22.29 -24.90
CA ARG A 157 41.48 -23.27 -24.68
C ARG A 157 41.55 -24.38 -25.74
N LYS A 158 41.11 -24.11 -26.97
CA LYS A 158 41.41 -24.98 -28.11
C LYS A 158 42.03 -24.19 -29.24
#